data_AF-A0A7L8UJ48-F1
#
_entry.id   AF-A0A7L8UJ48-F1
#
_cell.length_a   1.000
_cell.length_b   1.000
_cell.length_c   1.000
_cell.angle_alpha   90.00
_cell.angle_beta   90.00
_cell.angle_gamma   90.00
#
_symmetry.space_group_name_H-M   'P 1'
#
loop_
_entity.id
_entity.type
_entity.pdbx_description
1 polymer ?
#
loop_
_entity_poly.entity_id
_entity_poly.type
_entity_poly.pdbx_seq_one_letter_code
_entity_poly.pdbx_strand_id
1 'polypeptide(L)'
;MKIYLRLVLLLTCLHISAQEDTTGIRIDTVYNNLLNKTPKGFRINEASKPKNRYFEFNMNSIGGLETIYGFQKELKLNAIEINWLNEQIDQIALAFYLEGKPILIRAVGGYDGCPDENIYTEKIKASNVTILNFCFTCTDSRKLDDFISVFNNRTNSLLR
;
A
#
# COMPACT_ATOMS: atom_id res chain seq x y z
N MET A 1 -1.54 -1.26 60.41
CA MET A 1 -2.03 -2.35 59.54
C MET A 1 -3.00 -1.84 58.45
N LYS A 2 -2.62 -0.78 57.70
CA LYS A 2 -3.43 -0.25 56.57
C LYS A 2 -2.59 0.11 55.34
N ILE A 3 -1.25 0.14 55.47
CA ILE A 3 -0.33 0.49 54.38
C ILE A 3 0.07 -0.76 53.57
N TYR A 4 0.27 -1.90 54.23
CA TYR A 4 0.62 -3.16 53.53
C TYR A 4 -0.49 -3.71 52.64
N LEU A 5 -1.77 -3.39 52.92
CA LEU A 5 -2.91 -3.87 52.12
C LEU A 5 -3.01 -3.15 50.76
N ARG A 6 -2.40 -1.96 50.62
CA ARG A 6 -2.41 -1.21 49.34
C ARG A 6 -1.31 -1.66 48.38
N LEU A 7 -0.22 -2.25 48.88
CA LEU A 7 0.88 -2.73 48.04
C LEU A 7 0.58 -4.08 47.38
N VAL A 8 -0.22 -4.94 48.01
CA VAL A 8 -0.62 -6.23 47.43
C VAL A 8 -1.58 -6.05 46.24
N LEU A 9 -2.42 -5.01 46.26
CA LEU A 9 -3.36 -4.71 45.16
C LEU A 9 -2.69 -4.14 43.90
N LEU A 10 -1.50 -3.57 44.03
CA LEU A 10 -0.73 -3.00 42.91
C LEU A 10 0.10 -4.05 42.15
N LEU A 11 0.39 -5.19 42.78
CA LEU A 11 1.16 -6.29 42.18
C LEU A 11 0.29 -7.26 41.36
N THR A 12 -1.03 -7.30 41.57
CA THR A 12 -1.94 -8.18 40.81
C THR A 12 -2.42 -7.59 39.48
N CYS A 13 -2.16 -6.30 39.21
CA CYS A 13 -2.59 -5.65 37.97
C CYS A 13 -1.55 -5.71 36.83
N LEU A 14 -0.40 -6.36 37.03
CA LEU A 14 0.68 -6.45 36.04
C LEU A 14 0.76 -7.79 35.31
N HIS A 15 -0.32 -8.59 35.33
CA HIS A 15 -0.41 -9.82 34.53
C HIS A 15 -1.49 -9.68 33.46
N ILE A 16 -1.30 -8.70 32.58
CA ILE A 16 -1.84 -8.80 31.22
C ILE A 16 -0.71 -9.36 30.37
N SER A 17 -0.63 -10.68 30.32
CA SER A 17 0.17 -11.38 29.30
C SER A 17 -0.53 -11.23 27.96
N ALA A 18 -0.18 -10.19 27.20
CA ALA A 18 -0.34 -10.19 25.76
C ALA A 18 0.89 -10.91 25.18
N GLN A 19 0.90 -12.24 25.22
CA GLN A 19 1.75 -13.01 24.31
C GLN A 19 1.07 -12.93 22.95
N GLU A 20 1.39 -11.89 22.18
CA GLU A 20 1.14 -11.89 20.74
C GLU A 20 2.02 -12.99 20.15
N ASP A 21 1.39 -13.92 19.43
CA ASP A 21 2.02 -15.12 18.90
C ASP A 21 3.11 -14.75 17.88
N THR A 22 4.37 -14.71 18.30
CA THR A 22 5.51 -14.16 17.52
C THR A 22 6.05 -15.11 16.44
N THR A 23 5.37 -16.20 16.11
CA THR A 23 5.87 -17.16 15.11
C THR A 23 5.35 -16.94 13.69
N GLY A 24 4.34 -16.08 13.49
CA GLY A 24 3.85 -15.69 12.17
C GLY A 24 4.46 -14.37 11.70
N ILE A 25 4.90 -14.28 10.44
CA ILE A 25 5.19 -12.97 9.82
C ILE A 25 3.90 -12.15 9.88
N ARG A 26 3.87 -11.06 10.66
CA ARG A 26 2.69 -10.18 10.78
C ARG A 26 2.22 -9.76 9.38
N ILE A 27 0.93 -9.84 9.10
CA ILE A 27 0.34 -9.48 7.80
C ILE A 27 0.73 -8.04 7.40
N ASP A 28 0.80 -7.13 8.36
CA ASP A 28 1.30 -5.76 8.16
C ASP A 28 2.73 -5.71 7.62
N THR A 29 3.59 -6.64 8.05
CA THR A 29 4.96 -6.76 7.53
C THR A 29 4.94 -7.20 6.07
N VAL A 30 4.06 -8.14 5.69
CA VAL A 30 3.93 -8.59 4.29
C VAL A 30 3.40 -7.45 3.40
N TYR A 31 2.36 -6.76 3.85
CA TYR A 31 1.78 -5.62 3.17
C TYR A 31 2.80 -4.51 2.94
N ASN A 32 3.47 -4.06 4.00
CA ASN A 32 4.47 -3.00 3.92
C ASN A 32 5.67 -3.42 3.06
N ASN A 33 6.10 -4.68 3.13
CA ASN A 33 7.16 -5.19 2.28
C ASN A 33 6.77 -5.14 0.80
N LEU A 34 5.51 -5.46 0.45
CA LEU A 34 5.04 -5.38 -0.92
C LEU A 34 4.96 -3.94 -1.41
N LEU A 35 4.41 -3.02 -0.60
CA LEU A 35 4.32 -1.61 -0.94
C LEU A 35 5.69 -0.98 -1.21
N ASN A 36 6.71 -1.39 -0.46
CA ASN A 36 8.06 -0.84 -0.56
C ASN A 36 8.96 -1.63 -1.53
N LYS A 37 8.47 -2.71 -2.13
CA LYS A 37 9.25 -3.52 -3.06
C LYS A 37 9.37 -2.83 -4.42
N THR A 38 10.59 -2.84 -4.95
CA THR A 38 10.84 -2.58 -6.37
C THR A 38 10.82 -3.91 -7.15
N PRO A 39 9.91 -4.11 -8.11
CA PRO A 39 9.93 -5.30 -8.97
C PRO A 39 11.16 -5.28 -9.89
N LYS A 40 11.72 -6.46 -10.16
CA LYS A 40 12.84 -6.64 -11.10
C LYS A 40 12.45 -6.07 -12.46
N GLY A 41 13.35 -5.29 -13.04
CA GLY A 41 13.14 -4.66 -14.34
C GLY A 41 12.36 -3.34 -14.28
N PHE A 42 11.83 -2.93 -13.13
CA PHE A 42 11.29 -1.58 -12.97
C PHE A 42 12.36 -0.62 -12.48
N ARG A 43 12.44 0.52 -13.15
CA ARG A 43 13.10 1.74 -12.70
C ARG A 43 12.30 2.92 -13.21
N ILE A 44 12.25 3.97 -12.40
CA ILE A 44 11.68 5.25 -12.82
C ILE A 44 12.37 5.74 -14.10
N ASN A 45 11.58 6.27 -15.03
CA ASN A 45 12.09 6.88 -16.25
C ASN A 45 12.69 8.26 -15.95
N GLU A 46 13.97 8.26 -15.60
CA GLU A 46 14.75 9.47 -15.32
C GLU A 46 14.91 10.39 -16.53
N ALA A 47 14.90 9.85 -17.75
CA ALA A 47 15.12 10.63 -18.97
C ALA A 47 13.98 11.61 -19.27
N SER A 48 12.73 11.22 -18.97
CA SER A 48 11.55 12.06 -19.14
C SER A 48 11.03 12.69 -17.85
N LYS A 49 11.74 12.49 -16.72
CA LYS A 49 11.28 12.94 -15.41
C LYS A 49 11.11 14.46 -15.36
N PRO A 50 9.90 14.98 -15.04
CA PRO A 50 9.70 16.40 -14.87
C PRO A 50 10.59 16.98 -13.76
N LYS A 51 11.02 18.23 -13.94
CA LYS A 51 11.81 18.94 -12.93
C LYS A 51 10.90 19.41 -11.79
N ASN A 52 10.71 18.55 -10.81
CA ASN A 52 9.96 18.85 -9.59
C ASN A 52 10.71 18.31 -8.37
N ARG A 53 10.89 19.13 -7.33
CA ARG A 53 11.61 18.74 -6.11
C ARG A 53 11.00 17.53 -5.40
N TYR A 54 9.69 17.29 -5.57
CA TYR A 54 9.01 16.15 -4.98
C TYR A 54 9.28 14.84 -5.75
N PHE A 55 9.92 14.90 -6.92
CA PHE A 55 10.33 13.71 -7.70
C PHE A 55 11.76 13.27 -7.39
N GLU A 56 12.36 13.82 -6.32
CA GLU A 56 13.63 13.37 -5.74
C GLU A 56 13.42 12.21 -4.75
N PHE A 57 12.19 11.99 -4.28
CA PHE A 57 11.85 10.83 -3.44
C PHE A 57 11.94 9.51 -4.22
N ASN A 58 12.18 8.41 -3.50
CA ASN A 58 12.22 7.08 -4.11
C ASN A 58 10.81 6.66 -4.56
N MET A 59 10.57 6.70 -5.87
CA MET A 59 9.33 6.28 -6.51
C MET A 59 9.43 4.89 -7.17
N ASN A 60 10.46 4.09 -6.85
CA ASN A 60 10.62 2.76 -7.45
C ASN A 60 9.70 1.68 -6.83
N SER A 61 8.67 2.06 -6.09
CA SER A 61 7.76 1.15 -5.37
C SER A 61 6.32 1.65 -5.45
N ILE A 62 5.35 0.79 -5.15
CA ILE A 62 3.93 1.16 -5.13
C ILE A 62 3.72 2.28 -4.11
N GLY A 63 4.22 2.10 -2.88
CA GLY A 63 4.06 3.10 -1.81
C GLY A 63 4.76 4.44 -2.12
N GLY A 64 5.89 4.40 -2.83
CA GLY A 64 6.58 5.62 -3.26
C GLY A 64 5.75 6.43 -4.27
N LEU A 65 5.20 5.78 -5.28
CA LEU A 65 4.33 6.40 -6.27
C LEU A 65 2.99 6.84 -5.65
N GLU A 66 2.39 5.97 -4.83
CA GLU A 66 1.17 6.24 -4.09
C GLU A 66 1.29 7.51 -3.25
N THR A 67 2.40 7.66 -2.51
CA THR A 67 2.63 8.83 -1.65
C THR A 67 2.59 10.12 -2.47
N ILE A 68 3.36 10.20 -3.56
CA ILE A 68 3.40 11.40 -4.39
C ILE A 68 2.04 11.67 -5.05
N TYR A 69 1.37 10.62 -5.52
CA TYR A 69 0.06 10.73 -6.16
C TYR A 69 -1.03 11.17 -5.17
N GLY A 70 -1.04 10.62 -3.96
CA GLY A 70 -2.02 10.92 -2.91
C GLY A 70 -1.97 12.38 -2.46
N PHE A 71 -0.81 13.03 -2.55
CA PHE A 71 -0.62 14.44 -2.25
C PHE A 71 -0.59 15.34 -3.49
N GLN A 72 -0.97 14.85 -4.69
CA GLN A 72 -0.82 15.60 -5.94
C GLN A 72 -1.45 17.02 -5.92
N LYS A 73 -2.57 17.20 -5.20
CA LYS A 73 -3.25 18.50 -5.08
C LYS A 73 -2.49 19.45 -4.18
N GLU A 74 -2.03 18.95 -3.04
CA GLU A 74 -1.24 19.68 -2.04
C GLU A 74 0.14 20.06 -2.59
N LEU A 75 0.74 19.18 -3.39
CA LEU A 75 2.00 19.39 -4.10
C LEU A 75 1.84 20.28 -5.34
N LYS A 76 0.60 20.59 -5.74
CA LYS A 76 0.23 21.39 -6.92
C LYS A 76 0.83 20.83 -8.22
N LEU A 77 0.79 19.51 -8.38
CA LEU A 77 1.28 18.87 -9.59
C LEU A 77 0.45 19.32 -10.79
N ASN A 78 1.13 19.61 -11.90
CA ASN A 78 0.47 19.97 -13.15
C ASN A 78 0.13 18.72 -13.99
N ALA A 79 -0.61 18.91 -15.08
CA ALA A 79 -1.06 17.80 -15.92
C ALA A 79 0.08 16.95 -16.53
N ILE A 80 1.22 17.57 -16.86
CA ILE A 80 2.40 16.86 -17.40
C ILE A 80 2.99 15.95 -16.33
N GLU A 81 3.11 16.47 -15.11
CA GLU A 81 3.63 15.72 -13.96
C GLU A 81 2.72 14.55 -13.57
N ILE A 82 1.40 14.77 -13.56
CA ILE A 82 0.41 13.72 -13.29
C ILE A 82 0.43 12.66 -14.39
N ASN A 83 0.51 13.06 -15.66
CA ASN A 83 0.60 12.11 -16.76
C ASN A 83 1.88 11.27 -16.67
N TRP A 84 3.02 11.90 -16.36
CA TRP A 84 4.27 11.18 -16.16
C TRP A 84 4.18 10.18 -15.00
N LEU A 85 3.54 10.55 -13.88
CA LEU A 85 3.28 9.62 -12.77
C LEU A 85 2.40 8.44 -13.21
N ASN A 86 1.33 8.69 -13.96
CA ASN A 86 0.46 7.64 -14.51
C ASN A 86 1.26 6.64 -15.37
N GLU A 87 2.20 7.12 -16.19
CA GLU A 87 3.11 6.25 -16.94
C GLU A 87 3.97 5.39 -16.01
N GLN A 88 4.50 5.95 -14.92
CA GLN A 88 5.30 5.16 -13.97
C GLN A 88 4.45 4.11 -13.23
N ILE A 89 3.22 4.46 -12.86
CA ILE A 89 2.22 3.56 -12.23
C ILE A 89 1.86 2.40 -13.16
N ASP A 90 1.65 2.70 -14.44
CA ASP A 90 1.43 1.69 -15.48
C ASP A 90 2.65 0.76 -15.62
N GLN A 91 3.86 1.31 -15.67
CA GLN A 91 5.09 0.51 -15.84
C GLN A 91 5.42 -0.36 -14.62
N ILE A 92 5.18 0.10 -13.39
CA ILE A 92 5.41 -0.74 -12.21
C ILE A 92 4.41 -1.89 -12.15
N ALA A 93 3.14 -1.68 -12.52
CA ALA A 93 2.14 -2.75 -12.61
C ALA A 93 2.55 -3.81 -13.64
N LEU A 94 3.03 -3.38 -14.80
CA LEU A 94 3.60 -4.27 -15.82
C LEU A 94 4.78 -5.08 -15.26
N ALA A 95 5.71 -4.44 -14.55
CA ALA A 95 6.88 -5.12 -14.00
C ALA A 95 6.50 -6.21 -12.98
N PHE A 96 5.55 -5.95 -12.09
CA PHE A 96 5.02 -6.98 -11.18
C PHE A 96 4.39 -8.15 -11.93
N TYR A 97 3.63 -7.87 -13.00
CA TYR A 97 3.09 -8.93 -13.86
C TYR A 97 4.19 -9.77 -14.51
N LEU A 98 5.23 -9.13 -15.09
CA LEU A 98 6.35 -9.81 -15.74
C LEU A 98 7.20 -10.66 -14.77
N GLU A 99 7.20 -10.33 -13.47
CA GLU A 99 7.78 -11.18 -12.42
C GLU A 99 6.92 -12.41 -12.06
N GLY A 100 5.75 -12.59 -12.68
CA GLY A 100 4.78 -13.62 -12.31
C GLY A 100 4.04 -13.31 -10.99
N LYS A 101 4.01 -12.03 -10.59
CA LYS A 101 3.37 -11.57 -9.35
C LYS A 101 2.32 -10.49 -9.67
N PRO A 102 1.26 -10.79 -10.44
CA PRO A 102 0.24 -9.81 -10.77
C PRO A 102 -0.43 -9.28 -9.50
N ILE A 103 -0.64 -7.97 -9.44
CA ILE A 103 -1.28 -7.27 -8.33
C ILE A 103 -2.49 -6.51 -8.84
N LEU A 104 -3.59 -6.56 -8.09
CA LEU A 104 -4.71 -5.63 -8.22
C LEU A 104 -4.92 -4.91 -6.90
N ILE A 105 -5.25 -3.63 -6.98
CA ILE A 105 -5.51 -2.78 -5.82
C ILE A 105 -7.01 -2.59 -5.66
N ARG A 106 -7.55 -2.80 -4.46
CA ARG A 106 -8.95 -2.53 -4.14
C ARG A 106 -9.04 -1.36 -3.18
N ALA A 107 -9.88 -0.38 -3.50
CA ALA A 107 -10.28 0.62 -2.52
C ALA A 107 -11.31 -0.01 -1.56
N VAL A 108 -11.01 0.00 -0.27
CA VAL A 108 -11.87 -0.52 0.81
C VAL A 108 -11.95 0.51 1.93
N GLY A 109 -12.79 0.28 2.93
CA GLY A 109 -12.98 1.22 4.04
C GLY A 109 -14.27 2.03 3.94
N GLY A 110 -14.25 3.24 4.48
CA GLY A 110 -15.44 4.07 4.63
C GLY A 110 -16.28 3.66 5.83
N TYR A 111 -17.61 3.70 5.67
CA TYR A 111 -18.55 3.43 6.77
C TYR A 111 -18.39 2.01 7.34
N ASP A 112 -18.05 1.05 6.48
CA ASP A 112 -17.91 -0.36 6.81
C ASP A 112 -16.57 -0.69 7.49
N GLY A 113 -15.64 0.27 7.58
CA GLY A 113 -14.32 0.09 8.17
C GLY A 113 -13.33 -0.66 7.28
N CYS A 114 -12.06 -0.70 7.71
CA CYS A 114 -11.02 -1.47 7.02
C CYS A 114 -11.18 -2.97 7.28
N PRO A 115 -10.94 -3.83 6.28
CA PRO A 115 -10.87 -5.27 6.52
C PRO A 115 -9.63 -5.61 7.37
N ASP A 116 -9.71 -6.74 8.08
CA ASP A 116 -8.57 -7.27 8.85
C ASP A 116 -7.41 -7.70 7.94
N GLU A 117 -7.73 -8.16 6.72
CA GLU A 117 -6.74 -8.56 5.72
C GLU A 117 -6.52 -7.45 4.68
N ASN A 118 -5.34 -6.84 4.73
CA ASN A 118 -4.93 -5.82 3.76
C ASN A 118 -4.26 -6.40 2.49
N ILE A 119 -3.95 -7.71 2.51
CA ILE A 119 -3.35 -8.43 1.40
C ILE A 119 -3.80 -9.88 1.40
N TYR A 120 -4.22 -10.40 0.24
CA TYR A 120 -4.56 -11.80 0.05
C TYR A 120 -4.35 -12.21 -1.41
N THR A 121 -4.55 -13.49 -1.72
CA THR A 121 -4.49 -14.00 -3.09
C THR A 121 -5.88 -14.40 -3.55
N GLU A 122 -6.25 -13.96 -4.75
CA GLU A 122 -7.49 -14.36 -5.41
C GLU A 122 -7.16 -15.04 -6.74
N LYS A 123 -7.89 -16.09 -7.08
CA LYS A 123 -7.77 -16.73 -8.39
C LYS A 123 -8.65 -15.98 -9.39
N ILE A 124 -8.02 -15.24 -10.30
CA ILE A 124 -8.69 -14.54 -11.38
C ILE A 124 -8.37 -15.28 -12.68
N LYS A 125 -9.40 -15.91 -13.26
CA LYS A 125 -9.25 -16.88 -14.36
C LYS A 125 -8.30 -18.03 -13.99
N ALA A 126 -7.18 -18.17 -14.72
CA ALA A 126 -6.17 -19.19 -14.49
C ALA A 126 -4.99 -18.69 -13.63
N SER A 127 -4.97 -17.40 -13.25
CA SER A 127 -3.85 -16.76 -12.56
C SER A 127 -4.14 -16.52 -11.09
N ASN A 128 -3.14 -16.74 -10.24
CA ASN A 128 -3.16 -16.28 -8.86
C ASN A 128 -2.76 -14.80 -8.83
N VAL A 129 -3.64 -13.94 -8.35
CA VAL A 129 -3.47 -12.49 -8.31
C VAL A 129 -3.41 -12.03 -6.86
N THR A 130 -2.40 -11.25 -6.51
CA THR A 130 -2.33 -10.61 -5.20
C THR A 130 -3.31 -9.44 -5.18
N ILE A 131 -4.23 -9.46 -4.23
CA ILE A 131 -5.13 -8.34 -3.98
C ILE A 131 -4.53 -7.50 -2.86
N LEU A 132 -4.37 -6.21 -3.13
CA LEU A 132 -3.86 -5.22 -2.19
C LEU A 132 -4.99 -4.27 -1.82
N ASN A 133 -5.45 -4.33 -0.58
CA ASN A 133 -6.51 -3.44 -0.11
C ASN A 133 -5.89 -2.10 0.32
N PHE A 134 -6.30 -1.02 -0.33
CA PHE A 134 -6.04 0.34 0.11
C PHE A 134 -7.22 0.76 0.97
N CYS A 135 -6.99 0.84 2.28
CA CYS A 135 -8.04 1.26 3.19
C CYS A 135 -8.12 2.78 3.29
N PHE A 136 -9.32 3.30 3.12
CA PHE A 136 -9.65 4.71 3.25
C PHE A 136 -10.61 4.93 4.42
N THR A 137 -10.42 6.02 5.15
CA THR A 137 -11.38 6.44 6.19
C THR A 137 -12.57 7.17 5.56
N CYS A 138 -13.66 7.35 6.31
CA CYS A 138 -14.85 8.10 5.85
C CYS A 138 -14.53 9.54 5.40
N THR A 139 -13.45 10.13 5.92
CA THR A 139 -13.03 11.50 5.60
C THR A 139 -12.03 11.58 4.45
N ASP A 140 -11.50 10.44 4.01
CA ASP A 140 -10.63 10.40 2.85
C ASP A 140 -11.50 10.53 1.60
N SER A 141 -11.50 11.72 1.00
CA SER A 141 -11.88 11.84 -0.42
C SER A 141 -11.06 10.80 -1.17
N ARG A 142 -11.64 10.02 -2.08
CA ARG A 142 -10.95 8.92 -2.78
C ARG A 142 -9.82 9.41 -3.71
N LYS A 143 -8.74 9.95 -3.13
CA LYS A 143 -7.62 10.65 -3.78
C LYS A 143 -6.81 9.74 -4.69
N LEU A 144 -6.89 8.43 -4.45
CA LEU A 144 -6.17 7.39 -5.18
C LEU A 144 -7.05 6.63 -6.18
N ASP A 145 -8.30 7.04 -6.43
CA ASP A 145 -9.17 6.34 -7.40
C ASP A 145 -8.50 6.27 -8.79
N ASP A 146 -7.91 7.37 -9.25
CA ASP A 146 -7.21 7.42 -10.54
C ASP A 146 -5.91 6.60 -10.53
N PHE A 147 -5.16 6.61 -9.42
CA PHE A 147 -3.98 5.76 -9.22
C PHE A 147 -4.35 4.28 -9.36
N ILE A 148 -5.39 3.86 -8.63
CA ILE A 148 -5.90 2.48 -8.63
C ILE A 148 -6.39 2.11 -10.02
N SER A 149 -7.10 3.02 -10.70
CA SER A 149 -7.60 2.82 -12.06
C SER A 149 -6.46 2.57 -13.05
N VAL A 150 -5.43 3.42 -13.07
CA VAL A 150 -4.27 3.28 -13.96
C VAL A 150 -3.52 1.98 -13.69
N PHE A 151 -3.21 1.70 -12.41
CA PHE A 151 -2.52 0.49 -12.01
C PHE A 151 -3.28 -0.78 -12.42
N ASN A 152 -4.57 -0.84 -12.07
CA ASN A 152 -5.41 -2.01 -12.34
C ASN A 152 -5.69 -2.19 -13.82
N ASN A 153 -5.84 -1.10 -14.60
CA ASN A 153 -6.06 -1.19 -16.03
C ASN A 153 -4.91 -1.96 -16.72
N ARG A 154 -3.66 -1.66 -16.34
CA ARG A 154 -2.50 -2.41 -16.85
C ARG A 154 -2.60 -3.89 -16.48
N THR A 155 -2.74 -4.23 -15.21
CA THR A 155 -2.79 -5.65 -14.78
C THR A 155 -3.95 -6.40 -15.44
N ASN A 156 -5.15 -5.82 -15.45
CA ASN A 156 -6.33 -6.43 -16.08
C ASN A 156 -6.15 -6.66 -17.58
N SER A 157 -5.46 -5.75 -18.27
CA SER A 157 -5.17 -5.91 -19.70
C SER A 157 -4.25 -7.11 -19.99
N LEU A 158 -3.40 -7.50 -19.03
CA LEU A 158 -2.42 -8.58 -19.12
C LEU A 158 -2.99 -9.92 -18.67
N LEU A 159 -3.92 -9.92 -17.71
CA LEU A 159 -4.63 -11.12 -17.21
C LEU A 159 -5.65 -11.69 -18.23
N ARG A 160 -5.49 -11.44 -19.53
CA ARG A 160 -6.45 -11.85 -20.56
C ARG A 160 -6.54 -13.36 -20.72
#